data_AF-A0ABC8WM99-F1
#
_entry.id   AF-A0ABC8WM99-F1
#
_cell.length_a   1.000
_cell.length_b   1.000
_cell.length_c   1.000
_cell.angle_alpha   90.00
_cell.angle_beta   90.00
_cell.angle_gamma   90.00
#
_symmetry.space_group_name_H-M   'P 1'
#
loop_
_entity.id
_entity.type
_entity.pdbx_description
1 polymer ?
#
loop_
_entity_poly.entity_id
_entity_poly.type
_entity_poly.pdbx_seq_one_letter_code
_entity_poly.pdbx_strand_id
1 'polypeptide(L)'
;MTSKAIQRRPCSSETDKTSEKRMETTVSDPVTEPLLGNCVHEDKSKIYEPATQSDFWDGTRQECLRWAHLLSTFIAQSARKIVNVLSEFGSLIARLFGCSSATQGSQNGQTVPLNLSPLQVERLRLLRQRLDVPYDCSSVKHQDALKELWRLAYPNRQLPPLKSDLWKEMGWQNSDPSTDFRAGGFMSLENLIYFARNYPDSFHRLLHKAEGKRAEWEYPFAAGGVNISYMLVQMLDLQSGKMSTKAGVHFVQLLEDDEAAFDNLFCVAFQVLDAQWLARQASYMEFNEILKSTRVQLEKELTTGCISSVQDLPSFRMLKR
;
A
#
# COMPACT_ATOMS: atom_id res chain seq x y z
N MET A 1 -42.51 48.66 15.39
CA MET A 1 -41.58 49.64 15.98
C MET A 1 -40.31 49.71 15.13
N THR A 2 -39.69 50.88 14.96
CA THR A 2 -38.68 51.14 13.91
C THR A 2 -37.68 52.24 14.28
N SER A 3 -36.38 51.93 14.24
CA SER A 3 -35.22 52.80 13.87
C SER A 3 -33.93 51.97 14.00
N LYS A 4 -32.84 52.09 13.21
CA LYS A 4 -32.19 53.12 12.36
C LYS A 4 -31.08 53.97 13.04
N ALA A 5 -30.04 54.22 12.23
CA ALA A 5 -28.85 55.06 12.40
C ALA A 5 -27.75 54.57 13.40
N ILE A 6 -26.41 54.63 13.18
CA ILE A 6 -25.46 55.20 12.18
C ILE A 6 -24.55 56.33 12.76
N GLN A 7 -23.25 56.26 12.41
CA GLN A 7 -22.16 57.24 12.66
C GLN A 7 -21.67 57.34 14.14
N ARG A 8 -20.41 57.77 14.43
CA ARG A 8 -19.38 58.46 13.60
C ARG A 8 -17.94 58.11 14.07
N ARG A 9 -16.93 58.22 13.19
CA ARG A 9 -15.50 58.46 13.56
C ARG A 9 -15.20 59.97 13.45
N PRO A 10 -14.19 60.47 14.17
CA PRO A 10 -13.19 61.38 13.57
C PRO A 10 -11.76 60.81 13.68
N CYS A 11 -10.76 61.61 13.30
CA CYS A 11 -9.34 61.27 13.21
C CYS A 11 -8.48 62.50 13.63
N SER A 12 -7.19 62.27 13.95
CA SER A 12 -6.09 63.29 14.06
C SER A 12 -6.24 64.37 15.16
N SER A 13 -5.17 64.98 15.72
CA SER A 13 -3.71 64.69 15.72
C SER A 13 -3.01 65.61 16.76
N GLU A 14 -1.69 65.41 16.98
CA GLU A 14 -0.74 66.38 17.61
C GLU A 14 -0.94 66.70 19.11
N THR A 15 0.08 66.98 19.95
CA THR A 15 1.57 66.83 19.92
C THR A 15 2.00 66.47 21.37
N ASP A 16 3.17 66.70 22.01
CA ASP A 16 4.41 67.48 21.77
C ASP A 16 5.56 67.02 22.70
N LYS A 17 6.80 67.42 22.38
CA LYS A 17 8.04 67.51 23.22
C LYS A 17 8.83 66.25 23.64
N THR A 18 10.18 66.26 23.69
CA THR A 18 11.26 67.05 23.02
C THR A 18 12.58 66.26 23.21
N SER A 19 13.62 66.54 22.40
CA SER A 19 15.01 66.02 22.42
C SER A 19 15.17 64.66 21.72
N GLU A 20 15.80 64.53 20.53
CA GLU A 20 16.76 65.40 19.79
C GLU A 20 18.10 65.55 20.55
N LYS A 21 19.26 65.13 20.03
CA LYS A 21 19.88 65.45 18.72
C LYS A 21 20.76 64.29 18.18
N ARG A 22 20.81 63.93 16.87
CA ARG A 22 21.23 64.64 15.62
C ARG A 22 22.74 64.45 15.36
N MET A 23 23.30 64.08 14.19
CA MET A 23 22.84 63.81 12.80
C MET A 23 23.73 62.64 12.23
N GLU A 24 23.40 61.80 11.22
CA GLU A 24 23.10 62.06 9.78
C GLU A 24 24.32 62.71 9.04
N THR A 25 24.71 62.44 7.78
CA THR A 25 24.37 61.48 6.68
C THR A 25 25.63 61.39 5.75
N THR A 26 25.83 60.56 4.71
CA THR A 26 25.04 60.30 3.49
C THR A 26 25.61 59.09 2.71
N VAL A 27 24.83 58.52 1.78
CA VAL A 27 25.17 57.40 0.86
C VAL A 27 26.11 57.80 -0.28
N SER A 28 26.99 56.88 -0.74
CA SER A 28 27.33 56.65 -2.18
C SER A 28 28.12 55.36 -2.41
N ASP A 29 27.81 54.68 -3.52
CA ASP A 29 28.48 53.53 -4.19
C ASP A 29 28.68 53.98 -5.68
N PRO A 30 29.37 53.29 -6.64
CA PRO A 30 29.72 51.85 -6.68
C PRO A 30 31.09 51.48 -7.35
N VAL A 31 31.28 50.17 -7.61
CA VAL A 31 32.16 49.48 -8.61
C VAL A 31 33.68 49.38 -8.36
N THR A 32 34.21 48.14 -8.29
CA THR A 32 35.19 47.52 -9.24
C THR A 32 35.99 46.38 -8.57
N GLU A 33 36.18 45.25 -9.26
CA GLU A 33 36.99 44.07 -8.85
C GLU A 33 38.30 43.99 -9.65
N PRO A 34 39.44 43.64 -9.02
CA PRO A 34 40.21 42.45 -9.44
C PRO A 34 40.75 41.65 -8.22
N LEU A 35 40.90 40.32 -8.22
CA LEU A 35 41.53 39.35 -9.14
C LEU A 35 43.08 39.31 -9.13
N LEU A 36 43.57 38.05 -9.03
CA LEU A 36 44.97 37.57 -9.09
C LEU A 36 45.86 37.82 -7.85
N GLY A 37 46.78 36.91 -7.48
CA GLY A 37 47.12 35.64 -8.14
C GLY A 37 47.88 34.63 -7.26
N ASN A 38 48.06 33.42 -7.79
CA ASN A 38 48.62 32.26 -7.07
C ASN A 38 50.14 32.32 -6.93
N CYS A 39 50.66 31.68 -5.88
CA CYS A 39 51.98 31.04 -5.90
C CYS A 39 51.84 29.57 -5.48
N VAL A 40 52.43 28.66 -6.24
CA VAL A 40 52.47 27.21 -5.95
C VAL A 40 53.86 26.83 -5.50
N HIS A 41 53.97 25.98 -4.49
CA HIS A 41 55.14 25.14 -4.27
C HIS A 41 54.70 23.76 -3.80
N GLU A 42 55.06 22.72 -4.55
CA GLU A 42 55.10 21.35 -4.02
C GLU A 42 56.35 21.19 -3.14
N ASP A 43 56.25 20.36 -2.10
CA ASP A 43 57.27 19.33 -1.85
C ASP A 43 56.59 18.09 -1.24
N LYS A 44 57.25 16.92 -1.31
CA LYS A 44 56.64 15.60 -1.05
C LYS A 44 57.40 14.81 0.02
N SER A 45 56.71 14.47 1.10
CA SER A 45 57.08 13.35 1.99
C SER A 45 55.90 12.36 2.10
N LYS A 46 56.19 11.08 2.35
CA LYS A 46 55.24 9.96 2.30
C LYS A 46 55.01 9.35 3.69
N ILE A 47 54.00 8.46 3.78
CA ILE A 47 53.70 7.50 4.87
C ILE A 47 52.93 8.16 6.05
N TYR A 48 51.71 7.74 6.44
CA TYR A 48 50.86 6.60 6.04
C TYR A 48 49.34 6.88 6.28
N GLU A 49 48.48 6.01 5.72
CA GLU A 49 47.02 5.87 5.92
C GLU A 49 46.04 7.03 5.58
N PRO A 50 44.74 6.76 5.35
CA PRO A 50 44.08 5.50 4.94
C PRO A 50 43.45 5.60 3.52
N ALA A 51 42.84 4.50 3.04
CA ALA A 51 42.24 4.43 1.70
C ALA A 51 40.98 5.32 1.55
N THR A 52 40.77 5.85 0.34
CA THR A 52 39.72 6.81 -0.01
C THR A 52 38.31 6.22 0.05
N GLN A 53 37.42 6.86 0.82
CA GLN A 53 35.97 6.61 0.83
C GLN A 53 35.24 7.09 -0.45
N SER A 54 35.96 7.24 -1.57
CA SER A 54 35.46 7.83 -2.82
C SER A 54 34.81 6.76 -3.72
N ASP A 55 35.48 5.62 -3.87
CA ASP A 55 35.24 4.68 -4.98
C ASP A 55 33.92 3.90 -4.80
N PHE A 56 33.43 3.79 -3.55
CA PHE A 56 32.13 3.20 -3.23
C PHE A 56 30.95 4.03 -3.73
N TRP A 57 31.07 5.37 -3.70
CA TRP A 57 29.97 6.26 -4.11
C TRP A 57 29.88 6.43 -5.62
N ASP A 58 30.99 6.34 -6.35
CA ASP A 58 31.00 6.53 -7.80
C ASP A 58 30.41 5.31 -8.54
N GLY A 59 30.73 4.09 -8.08
CA GLY A 59 30.06 2.86 -8.54
C GLY A 59 28.55 2.92 -8.31
N THR A 60 28.13 3.29 -7.10
CA THR A 60 26.71 3.49 -6.75
C THR A 60 26.04 4.53 -7.66
N ARG A 61 26.74 5.63 -7.99
CA ARG A 61 26.24 6.69 -8.87
C ARG A 61 26.10 6.22 -10.32
N GLN A 62 27.07 5.47 -10.85
CA GLN A 62 27.01 4.95 -12.22
C GLN A 62 25.95 3.84 -12.35
N GLU A 63 25.74 3.04 -11.31
CA GLU A 63 24.58 2.14 -11.24
C GLU A 63 23.28 2.92 -11.17
N CYS A 64 23.12 3.95 -10.31
CA CYS A 64 21.92 4.78 -10.29
C CYS A 64 21.63 5.48 -11.63
N LEU A 65 22.65 5.91 -12.36
CA LEU A 65 22.49 6.46 -13.71
C LEU A 65 22.06 5.39 -14.72
N ARG A 66 22.64 4.18 -14.65
CA ARG A 66 22.23 3.02 -15.46
C ARG A 66 20.80 2.59 -15.15
N TRP A 67 20.41 2.55 -13.87
CA TRP A 67 19.03 2.31 -13.42
C TRP A 67 18.08 3.41 -13.89
N ALA A 68 18.47 4.68 -13.83
CA ALA A 68 17.68 5.78 -14.39
C ALA A 68 17.54 5.68 -15.93
N HIS A 69 18.56 5.18 -16.63
CA HIS A 69 18.50 4.98 -18.08
C HIS A 69 17.66 3.75 -18.49
N LEU A 70 17.72 2.67 -17.71
CA LEU A 70 16.88 1.48 -17.85
C LEU A 70 15.42 1.78 -17.47
N LEU A 71 15.19 2.51 -16.38
CA LEU A 71 13.87 2.93 -15.94
C LEU A 71 13.25 3.94 -16.90
N SER A 72 14.02 4.90 -17.44
CA SER A 72 13.49 5.85 -18.45
C SER A 72 13.25 5.18 -19.81
N THR A 73 14.04 4.18 -20.23
CA THR A 73 13.74 3.40 -21.44
C THR A 73 12.57 2.44 -21.23
N PHE A 74 12.44 1.80 -20.06
CA PHE A 74 11.27 1.03 -19.65
C PHE A 74 10.01 1.90 -19.60
N ILE A 75 10.08 3.10 -19.00
CA ILE A 75 9.00 4.09 -19.00
C ILE A 75 8.70 4.57 -20.42
N ALA A 76 9.68 4.81 -21.31
CA ALA A 76 9.42 5.25 -22.68
C ALA A 76 8.81 4.15 -23.56
N GLN A 77 9.23 2.89 -23.39
CA GLN A 77 8.61 1.73 -24.03
C GLN A 77 7.19 1.51 -23.49
N SER A 78 7.00 1.65 -22.18
CA SER A 78 5.71 1.46 -21.52
C SER A 78 4.77 2.64 -21.66
N ALA A 79 5.23 3.88 -21.85
CA ALA A 79 4.39 5.08 -22.01
C ALA A 79 3.50 4.98 -23.25
N ARG A 80 4.00 4.36 -24.32
CA ARG A 80 3.22 3.99 -25.52
C ARG A 80 2.09 2.99 -25.25
N LYS A 81 1.99 2.46 -24.03
CA LYS A 81 0.86 1.65 -23.53
C LYS A 81 0.17 2.30 -22.32
N ILE A 82 0.90 2.91 -21.39
CA ILE A 82 0.44 3.37 -20.06
C ILE A 82 -0.43 4.63 -20.11
N VAL A 83 -0.20 5.55 -21.04
CA VAL A 83 -0.92 6.85 -21.10
C VAL A 83 -2.44 6.66 -21.17
N ASN A 84 -2.92 5.60 -21.82
CA ASN A 84 -4.34 5.29 -21.93
C ASN A 84 -4.90 4.50 -20.73
N VAL A 85 -4.05 3.93 -19.86
CA VAL A 85 -4.50 3.04 -18.76
C VAL A 85 -4.59 3.77 -17.43
N LEU A 86 -3.72 4.74 -17.15
CA LEU A 86 -3.72 5.44 -15.84
C LEU A 86 -4.96 6.32 -15.60
N SER A 87 -5.66 6.76 -16.65
CA SER A 87 -6.98 7.41 -16.50
C SER A 87 -8.15 6.42 -16.51
N GLU A 88 -7.95 5.18 -16.96
CA GLU A 88 -9.01 4.16 -16.99
C GLU A 88 -8.93 3.15 -15.83
N PHE A 89 -7.81 2.99 -15.12
CA PHE A 89 -7.61 1.90 -14.14
C PHE A 89 -8.75 1.74 -13.09
N GLY A 90 -9.37 2.84 -12.64
CA GLY A 90 -10.54 2.79 -11.73
C GLY A 90 -11.84 2.30 -12.39
N SER A 91 -11.97 2.46 -13.71
CA SER A 91 -13.08 1.98 -14.55
C SER A 91 -12.82 0.59 -15.15
N LEU A 92 -11.56 0.28 -15.44
CA LEU A 92 -11.14 -0.93 -16.15
C LEU A 92 -11.29 -2.18 -15.27
N ILE A 93 -11.09 -2.08 -13.95
CA ILE A 93 -11.45 -3.14 -13.00
C ILE A 93 -12.97 -3.38 -13.00
N ALA A 94 -13.79 -2.31 -12.94
CA ALA A 94 -15.24 -2.40 -12.99
C ALA A 94 -15.80 -2.90 -14.34
N ARG A 95 -15.00 -2.85 -15.42
CA ARG A 95 -15.35 -3.41 -16.74
C ARG A 95 -14.84 -4.84 -16.95
N LEU A 96 -13.67 -5.21 -16.43
CA LEU A 96 -13.13 -6.59 -16.53
C LEU A 96 -13.87 -7.59 -15.64
N PHE A 97 -14.37 -7.15 -14.49
CA PHE A 97 -15.30 -7.90 -13.64
C PHE A 97 -16.75 -7.43 -13.87
N GLY A 98 -17.09 -7.22 -15.14
CA GLY A 98 -18.20 -6.38 -15.59
C GLY A 98 -19.57 -6.68 -15.00
N CYS A 99 -20.28 -5.62 -14.63
CA CYS A 99 -21.69 -5.67 -14.25
C CYS A 99 -22.51 -6.43 -15.32
N SER A 100 -23.15 -7.54 -14.92
CA SER A 100 -24.20 -8.15 -15.73
C SER A 100 -25.34 -7.16 -15.88
N SER A 101 -25.39 -6.52 -17.05
CA SER A 101 -26.44 -5.55 -17.39
C SER A 101 -27.77 -6.28 -17.41
N ALA A 102 -28.75 -5.76 -16.66
CA ALA A 102 -29.99 -6.47 -16.34
C ALA A 102 -30.81 -6.79 -17.59
N THR A 103 -30.56 -7.96 -18.17
CA THR A 103 -31.37 -8.52 -19.24
C THR A 103 -32.63 -9.08 -18.58
N GLN A 104 -33.83 -8.67 -19.02
CA GLN A 104 -35.08 -9.19 -18.47
C GLN A 104 -35.35 -10.63 -18.95
N GLY A 105 -34.56 -11.58 -18.45
CA GLY A 105 -34.73 -13.02 -18.66
C GLY A 105 -35.40 -13.64 -17.44
N SER A 106 -36.67 -14.04 -17.56
CA SER A 106 -37.38 -14.74 -16.50
C SER A 106 -36.92 -16.19 -16.40
N GLN A 107 -36.27 -16.57 -15.27
CA GLN A 107 -36.43 -17.88 -14.63
C GLN A 107 -35.76 -18.00 -13.26
N ASN A 108 -36.45 -18.71 -12.37
CA ASN A 108 -36.07 -19.21 -11.04
C ASN A 108 -34.59 -19.12 -10.61
N GLY A 109 -34.19 -17.98 -10.04
CA GLY A 109 -33.10 -17.93 -9.07
C GLY A 109 -33.58 -18.49 -7.72
N GLN A 110 -33.40 -19.78 -7.46
CA GLN A 110 -33.62 -20.35 -6.12
C GLN A 110 -32.55 -19.84 -5.15
N THR A 111 -32.83 -18.70 -4.51
CA THR A 111 -32.09 -18.27 -3.32
C THR A 111 -32.41 -19.24 -2.19
N VAL A 112 -31.55 -20.24 -1.98
CA VAL A 112 -31.62 -21.15 -0.84
C VAL A 112 -31.62 -20.30 0.43
N PRO A 113 -32.64 -20.43 1.32
CA PRO A 113 -32.64 -19.72 2.58
C PRO A 113 -31.44 -20.16 3.42
N LEU A 114 -30.50 -19.25 3.64
CA LEU A 114 -29.35 -19.50 4.50
C LEU A 114 -29.82 -19.39 5.95
N ASN A 115 -30.10 -20.54 6.56
CA ASN A 115 -30.39 -20.66 7.98
C ASN A 115 -29.10 -20.42 8.78
N LEU A 116 -28.75 -19.14 8.94
CA LEU A 116 -27.61 -18.72 9.74
C LEU A 116 -27.98 -18.66 11.22
N SER A 117 -27.03 -19.01 12.09
CA SER A 117 -27.17 -18.80 13.52
C SER A 117 -27.14 -17.29 13.86
N PRO A 118 -27.65 -16.87 15.04
CA PRO A 118 -27.46 -15.50 15.52
C PRO A 118 -25.98 -15.10 15.62
N LEU A 119 -25.08 -16.04 15.89
CA LEU A 119 -23.64 -15.82 16.00
C LEU A 119 -22.99 -15.58 14.62
N GLN A 120 -23.33 -16.40 13.61
CA GLN A 120 -22.92 -16.18 12.22
C GLN A 120 -23.41 -14.84 11.68
N VAL A 121 -24.66 -14.45 11.97
CA VAL A 121 -25.22 -13.16 11.56
C VAL A 121 -24.45 -11.99 12.20
N GLU A 122 -24.15 -12.06 13.49
CA GLU A 122 -23.39 -11.03 14.20
C GLU A 122 -21.93 -10.94 13.74
N ARG A 123 -21.24 -12.09 13.56
CA ARG A 123 -19.87 -12.13 13.04
C ARG A 123 -19.79 -11.64 11.59
N LEU A 124 -20.75 -11.97 10.73
CA LEU A 124 -20.85 -11.41 9.39
C LEU A 124 -21.11 -9.89 9.41
N ARG A 125 -21.93 -9.39 10.35
CA ARG A 125 -22.17 -7.96 10.56
C ARG A 125 -20.90 -7.22 10.99
N LEU A 126 -20.14 -7.77 11.93
CA LEU A 126 -18.86 -7.22 12.40
C LEU A 126 -17.79 -7.28 11.30
N LEU A 127 -17.71 -8.36 10.53
CA LEU A 127 -16.81 -8.49 9.38
C LEU A 127 -17.10 -7.40 8.34
N ARG A 128 -18.38 -7.21 7.96
CA ARG A 128 -18.80 -6.12 7.06
C ARG A 128 -18.40 -4.74 7.60
N GLN A 129 -18.59 -4.49 8.89
CA GLN A 129 -18.16 -3.24 9.51
C GLN A 129 -16.63 -3.03 9.48
N ARG A 130 -15.80 -4.09 9.44
CA ARG A 130 -14.35 -3.95 9.19
C ARG A 130 -14.04 -3.62 7.73
N LEU A 131 -14.77 -4.22 6.78
CA LEU A 131 -14.61 -3.97 5.33
C LEU A 131 -14.95 -2.53 4.93
N ASP A 132 -15.97 -1.95 5.55
CA ASP A 132 -16.47 -0.61 5.21
C ASP A 132 -15.63 0.55 5.81
N VAL A 133 -14.51 0.25 6.49
CA VAL A 133 -13.56 1.27 7.00
C VAL A 133 -12.50 1.60 5.94
N PRO A 134 -12.50 2.80 5.35
CA PRO A 134 -11.41 3.24 4.48
C PRO A 134 -10.15 3.54 5.30
N TYR A 135 -8.97 3.40 4.68
CA TYR A 135 -7.73 3.89 5.29
C TYR A 135 -7.70 5.42 5.26
N ASP A 136 -8.03 6.04 6.39
CA ASP A 136 -7.75 7.45 6.66
C ASP A 136 -6.30 7.62 7.14
N CYS A 137 -5.53 8.47 6.46
CA CYS A 137 -4.14 8.77 6.81
C CYS A 137 -3.97 9.79 7.96
N SER A 138 -5.05 10.49 8.36
CA SER A 138 -5.04 11.40 9.51
C SER A 138 -5.32 10.69 10.84
N SER A 139 -6.05 9.58 10.81
CA SER A 139 -6.29 8.68 11.95
C SER A 139 -5.00 8.15 12.56
N VAL A 140 -4.75 8.52 13.82
CA VAL A 140 -3.64 8.03 14.63
C VAL A 140 -3.67 6.50 14.74
N LYS A 141 -4.86 5.89 14.90
CA LYS A 141 -5.03 4.41 14.92
C LYS A 141 -4.48 3.76 13.65
N HIS A 142 -4.78 4.33 12.47
CA HIS A 142 -4.35 3.75 11.19
C HIS A 142 -2.86 3.95 10.97
N GLN A 143 -2.33 5.12 11.32
CA GLN A 143 -0.89 5.38 11.32
C GLN A 143 -0.15 4.41 12.25
N ASP A 144 -0.66 4.16 13.47
CA ASP A 144 -0.01 3.27 14.43
C ASP A 144 -0.06 1.80 14.00
N ALA A 145 -1.14 1.36 13.36
CA ALA A 145 -1.20 0.05 12.69
C ALA A 145 -0.14 -0.06 11.56
N LEU A 146 0.03 0.97 10.73
CA LEU A 146 1.06 0.97 9.68
C LEU A 146 2.48 0.93 10.28
N LYS A 147 2.72 1.65 11.39
CA LYS A 147 3.97 1.57 12.16
C LYS A 147 4.16 0.20 12.80
N GLU A 148 3.09 -0.47 13.22
CA GLU A 148 3.16 -1.84 13.75
C GLU A 148 3.55 -2.86 12.69
N LEU A 149 2.94 -2.81 11.50
CA LEU A 149 3.30 -3.67 10.38
C LEU A 149 4.79 -3.54 10.02
N TRP A 150 5.35 -2.33 10.07
CA TRP A 150 6.80 -2.14 9.90
C TRP A 150 7.63 -2.83 10.99
N ARG A 151 7.26 -2.71 12.26
CA ARG A 151 7.97 -3.36 13.39
C ARG A 151 7.89 -4.89 13.30
N LEU A 152 6.77 -5.44 12.86
CA LEU A 152 6.61 -6.88 12.65
C LEU A 152 7.44 -7.38 11.47
N ALA A 153 7.41 -6.65 10.34
CA ALA A 153 8.17 -7.01 9.15
C ALA A 153 9.70 -6.85 9.30
N TYR A 154 10.13 -5.87 10.09
CA TYR A 154 11.52 -5.45 10.23
C TYR A 154 11.90 -5.15 11.69
N PRO A 155 11.87 -6.13 12.61
CA PRO A 155 12.03 -5.91 14.05
C PRO A 155 13.36 -5.25 14.45
N ASN A 156 14.41 -5.41 13.62
CA ASN A 156 15.75 -4.87 13.85
C ASN A 156 16.02 -3.56 13.08
N ARG A 157 15.03 -2.94 12.43
CA ARG A 157 15.18 -1.66 11.70
C ARG A 157 14.46 -0.54 12.41
N GLN A 158 15.01 0.67 12.33
CA GLN A 158 14.30 1.87 12.78
C GLN A 158 13.01 2.07 11.97
N LEU A 159 12.00 2.64 12.63
CA LEU A 159 10.71 2.97 12.01
C LEU A 159 10.87 4.19 11.09
N PRO A 160 10.60 4.09 9.78
CA PRO A 160 10.66 5.23 8.87
C PRO A 160 9.56 6.26 9.17
N PRO A 161 9.74 7.52 8.71
CA PRO A 161 8.63 8.47 8.61
C PRO A 161 7.49 7.88 7.77
N LEU A 162 6.25 8.31 8.05
CA LEU A 162 5.05 7.83 7.35
C LEU A 162 5.07 8.06 5.83
N LYS A 163 5.96 8.93 5.34
CA LYS A 163 6.31 9.04 3.92
C LYS A 163 7.84 8.89 3.77
N SER A 164 8.28 7.84 3.09
CA SER A 164 9.69 7.46 2.92
C SER A 164 9.83 6.41 1.81
N ASP A 165 10.89 6.45 1.01
CA ASP A 165 11.15 5.41 0.01
C ASP A 165 11.44 4.02 0.64
N LEU A 166 11.79 3.95 1.93
CA LEU A 166 11.96 2.70 2.68
C LEU A 166 10.69 1.83 2.68
N TRP A 167 9.50 2.42 2.52
CA TRP A 167 8.26 1.67 2.37
C TRP A 167 8.23 0.81 1.09
N LYS A 168 8.90 1.23 0.02
CA LYS A 168 8.95 0.47 -1.25
C LYS A 168 9.64 -0.89 -1.10
N GLU A 169 10.53 -1.04 -0.12
CA GLU A 169 11.16 -2.33 0.20
C GLU A 169 10.15 -3.38 0.68
N MET A 170 9.06 -2.97 1.33
CA MET A 170 7.94 -3.85 1.69
C MET A 170 7.01 -4.13 0.49
N GLY A 171 7.26 -3.53 -0.67
CA GLY A 171 6.36 -3.61 -1.83
C GLY A 171 5.12 -2.71 -1.71
N TRP A 172 5.23 -1.55 -1.08
CA TRP A 172 4.30 -0.43 -1.31
C TRP A 172 4.65 0.25 -2.65
N GLN A 173 3.65 0.69 -3.42
CA GLN A 173 3.87 1.26 -4.77
C GLN A 173 4.60 2.60 -4.72
N ASN A 174 4.31 3.40 -3.69
CA ASN A 174 4.85 4.75 -3.50
C ASN A 174 5.60 4.85 -2.17
N SER A 175 6.28 5.98 -1.96
CA SER A 175 6.86 6.33 -0.66
C SER A 175 5.81 6.67 0.40
N ASP A 176 4.53 6.73 0.05
CA ASP A 176 3.38 6.97 0.93
C ASP A 176 2.39 5.81 0.82
N PRO A 177 2.41 4.83 1.75
CA PRO A 177 1.53 3.67 1.72
C PRO A 177 0.03 3.99 1.71
N SER A 178 -0.38 5.20 2.11
CA SER A 178 -1.79 5.60 2.11
C SER A 178 -2.42 5.59 0.71
N THR A 179 -1.61 5.64 -0.35
CA THR A 179 -2.12 5.58 -1.73
C THR A 179 -2.61 4.21 -2.17
N ASP A 180 -2.20 3.15 -1.46
CA ASP A 180 -2.34 1.77 -1.94
C ASP A 180 -3.65 1.15 -1.43
N PHE A 181 -4.08 1.53 -0.21
CA PHE A 181 -5.27 1.03 0.47
C PHE A 181 -6.63 1.41 -0.17
N ARG A 182 -6.65 2.06 -1.34
CA ARG A 182 -7.87 2.53 -2.01
C ARG A 182 -8.89 1.41 -2.30
N ALA A 183 -8.42 0.20 -2.57
CA ALA A 183 -9.26 -0.96 -2.87
C ALA A 183 -9.51 -1.87 -1.66
N GLY A 184 -8.46 -2.18 -0.89
CA GLY A 184 -8.54 -3.11 0.26
C GLY A 184 -8.94 -2.47 1.60
N GLY A 185 -9.12 -1.15 1.66
CA GLY A 185 -9.49 -0.42 2.88
C GLY A 185 -8.50 -0.59 4.04
N PHE A 186 -8.93 -0.22 5.24
CA PHE A 186 -8.15 -0.47 6.47
C PHE A 186 -8.04 -1.99 6.77
N MET A 187 -9.05 -2.78 6.39
CA MET A 187 -9.03 -4.26 6.50
C MET A 187 -7.73 -4.86 5.93
N SER A 188 -7.29 -4.42 4.75
CA SER A 188 -6.07 -4.99 4.14
C SER A 188 -4.78 -4.75 4.95
N LEU A 189 -4.73 -3.69 5.75
CA LEU A 189 -3.65 -3.48 6.73
C LEU A 189 -3.83 -4.40 7.96
N GLU A 190 -5.06 -4.57 8.46
CA GLU A 190 -5.35 -5.52 9.54
C GLU A 190 -4.97 -6.96 9.12
N ASN A 191 -5.26 -7.39 7.89
CA ASN A 191 -4.91 -8.73 7.41
C ASN A 191 -3.38 -8.93 7.30
N LEU A 192 -2.63 -7.92 6.84
CA LEU A 192 -1.16 -7.98 6.79
C LEU A 192 -0.55 -8.09 8.20
N ILE A 193 -1.10 -7.34 9.17
CA ILE A 193 -0.69 -7.42 10.59
C ILE A 193 -1.06 -8.79 11.18
N TYR A 194 -2.25 -9.31 10.91
CA TYR A 194 -2.68 -10.65 11.34
C TYR A 194 -1.75 -11.73 10.81
N PHE A 195 -1.40 -11.68 9.51
CA PHE A 195 -0.49 -12.64 8.89
C PHE A 195 0.91 -12.60 9.54
N ALA A 196 1.44 -11.40 9.80
CA ALA A 196 2.72 -11.21 10.47
C ALA A 196 2.73 -11.68 11.94
N ARG A 197 1.63 -11.49 12.67
CA ARG A 197 1.50 -11.92 14.07
C ARG A 197 1.27 -13.44 14.21
N ASN A 198 0.45 -14.03 13.35
CA ASN A 198 -0.08 -15.38 13.55
C ASN A 198 0.65 -16.47 12.75
N TYR A 199 1.39 -16.07 11.69
CA TYR A 199 2.21 -16.97 10.88
C TYR A 199 3.56 -16.31 10.50
N PRO A 200 4.35 -15.81 11.48
CA PRO A 200 5.53 -14.98 11.23
C PRO A 200 6.55 -15.63 10.29
N ASP A 201 6.83 -16.92 10.41
CA ASP A 201 7.73 -17.62 9.48
C ASP A 201 7.25 -17.48 8.03
N SER A 202 5.94 -17.62 7.80
CA SER A 202 5.34 -17.56 6.46
C SER A 202 5.21 -16.13 5.93
N PHE A 203 4.99 -15.16 6.82
CA PHE A 203 5.05 -13.75 6.47
C PHE A 203 6.47 -13.36 6.02
N HIS A 204 7.50 -13.69 6.80
CA HIS A 204 8.88 -13.34 6.47
C HIS A 204 9.42 -14.07 5.23
N ARG A 205 9.08 -15.36 5.01
CA ARG A 205 9.50 -16.05 3.77
C ARG A 205 8.94 -15.38 2.50
N LEU A 206 7.71 -14.89 2.53
CA LEU A 206 7.08 -14.22 1.38
C LEU A 206 7.50 -12.75 1.25
N LEU A 207 7.74 -12.05 2.35
CA LEU A 207 8.30 -10.69 2.36
C LEU A 207 9.70 -10.67 1.74
N HIS A 208 10.58 -11.56 2.20
CA HIS A 208 11.97 -11.64 1.77
C HIS A 208 12.19 -12.56 0.55
N LYS A 209 11.11 -13.08 -0.04
CA LYS A 209 11.11 -13.93 -1.25
C LYS A 209 12.04 -15.16 -1.13
N ALA A 210 12.17 -15.70 0.08
CA ALA A 210 13.25 -16.59 0.50
C ALA A 210 13.22 -18.01 -0.11
N GLU A 211 12.09 -18.42 -0.70
CA GLU A 211 11.91 -19.73 -1.33
C GLU A 211 11.69 -19.58 -2.85
N GLY A 212 12.31 -20.48 -3.64
CA GLY A 212 12.09 -20.64 -5.08
C GLY A 212 12.91 -19.71 -6.01
N LYS A 213 12.82 -19.97 -7.33
CA LYS A 213 13.43 -19.13 -8.37
C LYS A 213 12.49 -17.96 -8.68
N ARG A 214 12.92 -16.74 -8.34
CA ARG A 214 12.17 -15.49 -8.53
C ARG A 214 12.45 -14.86 -9.89
N ALA A 215 11.54 -14.00 -10.34
CA ALA A 215 11.77 -13.13 -11.49
C ALA A 215 12.49 -11.84 -11.05
N GLU A 216 13.15 -11.15 -11.99
CA GLU A 216 13.65 -9.77 -11.75
C GLU A 216 12.48 -8.83 -11.41
N TRP A 217 11.38 -8.97 -12.15
CA TRP A 217 10.14 -8.24 -11.96
C TRP A 217 9.20 -9.03 -11.06
N GLU A 218 9.58 -9.17 -9.79
CA GLU A 218 8.85 -9.90 -8.76
C GLU A 218 7.57 -9.14 -8.30
N TYR A 219 6.55 -9.82 -7.75
CA TYR A 219 5.36 -9.12 -7.26
C TYR A 219 5.65 -8.30 -5.99
N PRO A 220 5.18 -7.04 -5.89
CA PRO A 220 5.34 -6.22 -4.71
C PRO A 220 4.53 -6.80 -3.55
N PHE A 221 5.19 -7.12 -2.43
CA PHE A 221 4.59 -7.88 -1.32
C PHE A 221 3.36 -7.19 -0.70
N ALA A 222 3.49 -5.98 -0.17
CA ALA A 222 2.38 -5.31 0.52
C ALA A 222 1.20 -4.98 -0.41
N ALA A 223 1.47 -4.41 -1.59
CA ALA A 223 0.43 -4.16 -2.60
C ALA A 223 -0.21 -5.47 -3.11
N GLY A 224 0.54 -6.57 -3.16
CA GLY A 224 0.02 -7.92 -3.40
C GLY A 224 -1.00 -8.35 -2.34
N GLY A 225 -0.67 -8.13 -1.05
CA GLY A 225 -1.60 -8.30 0.07
C GLY A 225 -2.90 -7.51 -0.10
N VAL A 226 -2.82 -6.20 -0.40
CA VAL A 226 -4.03 -5.36 -0.62
C VAL A 226 -4.91 -5.93 -1.74
N ASN A 227 -4.32 -6.44 -2.82
CA ASN A 227 -5.04 -7.09 -3.92
C ASN A 227 -5.67 -8.43 -3.50
N ILE A 228 -5.02 -9.22 -2.63
CA ILE A 228 -5.59 -10.45 -2.08
C ILE A 228 -6.82 -10.14 -1.20
N SER A 229 -6.73 -9.19 -0.27
CA SER A 229 -7.88 -8.77 0.56
C SER A 229 -9.08 -8.35 -0.30
N TYR A 230 -8.84 -7.51 -1.31
CA TYR A 230 -9.90 -7.05 -2.23
C TYR A 230 -10.49 -8.20 -3.05
N MET A 231 -9.64 -9.09 -3.59
CA MET A 231 -10.08 -10.29 -4.33
C MET A 231 -10.95 -11.20 -3.45
N LEU A 232 -10.61 -11.40 -2.18
CA LEU A 232 -11.40 -12.21 -1.24
C LEU A 232 -12.77 -11.59 -0.95
N VAL A 233 -12.86 -10.27 -0.76
CA VAL A 233 -14.15 -9.57 -0.60
C VAL A 233 -15.06 -9.78 -1.82
N GLN A 234 -14.50 -9.68 -3.04
CA GLN A 234 -15.21 -9.94 -4.30
C GLN A 234 -15.50 -11.44 -4.56
N MET A 235 -14.74 -12.36 -3.96
CA MET A 235 -14.93 -13.80 -4.09
C MET A 235 -16.07 -14.29 -3.22
N LEU A 236 -16.11 -13.77 -1.99
CA LEU A 236 -17.07 -14.13 -0.95
C LEU A 236 -18.34 -13.27 -0.98
N ASP A 237 -18.40 -12.27 -1.87
CA ASP A 237 -19.55 -11.36 -2.06
C ASP A 237 -19.99 -10.65 -0.77
N LEU A 238 -19.03 -10.35 0.12
CA LEU A 238 -19.31 -9.93 1.49
C LEU A 238 -20.05 -8.61 1.59
N GLN A 239 -19.83 -7.68 0.65
CA GLN A 239 -20.50 -6.37 0.64
C GLN A 239 -21.90 -6.37 -0.01
N SER A 240 -22.36 -7.48 -0.61
CA SER A 240 -23.73 -7.55 -1.12
C SER A 240 -24.73 -7.79 0.00
N GLY A 241 -25.93 -7.20 -0.11
CA GLY A 241 -27.03 -7.48 0.82
C GLY A 241 -27.61 -8.91 0.72
N LYS A 242 -27.19 -9.71 -0.27
CA LYS A 242 -27.67 -11.06 -0.55
C LYS A 242 -26.53 -11.89 -1.14
N MET A 243 -25.80 -12.60 -0.27
CA MET A 243 -24.61 -13.39 -0.65
C MET A 243 -24.92 -14.33 -1.81
N SER A 244 -24.34 -14.03 -2.97
CA SER A 244 -24.72 -14.63 -4.26
C SER A 244 -23.73 -15.70 -4.75
N THR A 245 -22.49 -15.72 -4.23
CA THR A 245 -21.48 -16.70 -4.62
C THR A 245 -21.52 -17.94 -3.72
N LYS A 246 -21.27 -19.12 -4.31
CA LYS A 246 -21.14 -20.37 -3.55
C LYS A 246 -20.02 -20.31 -2.51
N ALA A 247 -18.92 -19.62 -2.83
CA ALA A 247 -17.81 -19.41 -1.91
C ALA A 247 -18.23 -18.58 -0.68
N GLY A 248 -19.02 -17.51 -0.87
CA GLY A 248 -19.58 -16.72 0.24
C GLY A 248 -20.55 -17.52 1.12
N VAL A 249 -21.43 -18.33 0.49
CA VAL A 249 -22.35 -19.24 1.19
C VAL A 249 -21.61 -20.21 2.12
N HIS A 250 -20.56 -20.86 1.62
CA HIS A 250 -19.75 -21.80 2.41
C HIS A 250 -18.91 -21.08 3.47
N PHE A 251 -18.26 -19.98 3.12
CA PHE A 251 -17.42 -19.20 4.04
C PHE A 251 -18.18 -18.73 5.29
N VAL A 252 -19.43 -18.28 5.14
CA VAL A 252 -20.22 -17.81 6.30
C VAL A 252 -20.65 -18.96 7.22
N GLN A 253 -20.61 -20.23 6.78
CA GLN A 253 -20.76 -21.34 7.72
C GLN A 253 -19.59 -21.42 8.72
N LEU A 254 -18.36 -21.17 8.24
CA LEU A 254 -17.13 -21.20 9.05
C LEU A 254 -17.13 -20.14 10.17
N LEU A 255 -17.96 -19.09 10.05
CA LEU A 255 -18.14 -18.06 11.08
C LEU A 255 -18.92 -18.56 12.31
N GLU A 256 -19.44 -19.79 12.35
CA GLU A 256 -19.93 -20.40 13.59
C GLU A 256 -18.79 -20.65 14.58
N ASP A 257 -17.65 -21.13 14.08
CA ASP A 257 -16.51 -21.55 14.90
C ASP A 257 -15.37 -20.52 14.92
N ASP A 258 -14.95 -19.99 13.75
CA ASP A 258 -13.79 -19.08 13.63
C ASP A 258 -14.20 -17.65 13.22
N GLU A 259 -14.15 -16.70 14.16
CA GLU A 259 -14.34 -15.27 13.87
C GLU A 259 -13.21 -14.63 13.06
N ALA A 260 -12.02 -15.24 13.08
CA ALA A 260 -10.87 -14.83 12.28
C ALA A 260 -10.78 -15.60 10.96
N ALA A 261 -11.84 -16.31 10.53
CA ALA A 261 -11.85 -17.09 9.29
C ALA A 261 -11.45 -16.25 8.07
N PHE A 262 -11.84 -14.96 8.01
CA PHE A 262 -11.43 -14.08 6.90
C PHE A 262 -9.92 -13.83 6.90
N ASP A 263 -9.34 -13.50 8.06
CA ASP A 263 -7.92 -13.20 8.22
C ASP A 263 -7.04 -14.46 8.08
N ASN A 264 -7.53 -15.62 8.52
CA ASN A 264 -6.93 -16.93 8.22
C ASN A 264 -6.96 -17.24 6.71
N LEU A 265 -8.10 -17.01 6.04
CA LEU A 265 -8.24 -17.25 4.60
C LEU A 265 -7.35 -16.31 3.78
N PHE A 266 -7.12 -15.08 4.23
CA PHE A 266 -6.11 -14.19 3.66
C PHE A 266 -4.70 -14.79 3.71
N CYS A 267 -4.30 -15.36 4.85
CA CYS A 267 -2.99 -16.01 4.99
C CYS A 267 -2.83 -17.19 4.02
N VAL A 268 -3.87 -18.01 3.87
CA VAL A 268 -3.90 -19.12 2.90
C VAL A 268 -3.84 -18.58 1.46
N ALA A 269 -4.62 -17.56 1.13
CA ALA A 269 -4.65 -16.97 -0.20
C ALA A 269 -3.29 -16.39 -0.62
N PHE A 270 -2.53 -15.83 0.33
CA PHE A 270 -1.16 -15.34 0.09
C PHE A 270 -0.19 -16.49 -0.21
N GLN A 271 -0.27 -17.61 0.53
CA GLN A 271 0.51 -18.82 0.23
C GLN A 271 0.17 -19.41 -1.15
N VAL A 272 -1.12 -19.46 -1.51
CA VAL A 272 -1.56 -19.94 -2.83
C VAL A 272 -1.04 -19.04 -3.95
N LEU A 273 -1.09 -17.72 -3.79
CA LEU A 273 -0.55 -16.76 -4.75
C LEU A 273 0.95 -16.96 -4.97
N ASP A 274 1.74 -17.11 -3.91
CA ASP A 274 3.19 -17.30 -4.01
C ASP A 274 3.56 -18.65 -4.65
N ALA A 275 2.86 -19.73 -4.30
CA ALA A 275 3.10 -21.04 -4.91
C ALA A 275 2.71 -21.09 -6.38
N GLN A 276 1.60 -20.45 -6.78
CA GLN A 276 1.22 -20.35 -8.19
C GLN A 276 2.19 -19.44 -8.98
N TRP A 277 2.71 -18.37 -8.36
CA TRP A 277 3.74 -17.51 -8.91
C TRP A 277 5.02 -18.30 -9.23
N LEU A 278 5.54 -19.02 -8.24
CA LEU A 278 6.72 -19.88 -8.37
C LEU A 278 6.51 -21.00 -9.40
N ALA A 279 5.37 -21.70 -9.36
CA ALA A 279 5.07 -22.81 -10.25
C ALA A 279 5.01 -22.40 -11.73
N ARG A 280 4.69 -21.13 -12.02
CA ARG A 280 4.66 -20.58 -13.40
C ARG A 280 5.92 -19.80 -13.77
N GLN A 281 6.87 -19.61 -12.84
CA GLN A 281 8.00 -18.66 -12.98
C GLN A 281 7.52 -17.26 -13.42
N ALA A 282 6.44 -16.80 -12.80
CA ALA A 282 5.73 -15.58 -13.17
C ALA A 282 6.55 -14.31 -12.94
N SER A 283 6.24 -13.27 -13.72
CA SER A 283 6.69 -11.90 -13.53
C SER A 283 5.52 -10.97 -13.22
N TYR A 284 5.81 -9.70 -12.92
CA TYR A 284 4.81 -8.65 -12.67
C TYR A 284 3.72 -8.57 -13.75
N MET A 285 4.04 -8.91 -14.99
CA MET A 285 3.08 -8.92 -16.11
C MET A 285 1.98 -9.98 -15.94
N GLU A 286 2.28 -11.10 -15.27
CA GLU A 286 1.34 -12.20 -15.03
C GLU A 286 0.51 -12.05 -13.75
N PHE A 287 0.77 -11.01 -12.92
CA PHE A 287 0.18 -10.87 -11.58
C PHE A 287 -1.35 -11.01 -11.56
N ASN A 288 -2.06 -10.41 -12.52
CA ASN A 288 -3.52 -10.51 -12.61
C ASN A 288 -4.00 -11.93 -12.93
N GLU A 289 -3.25 -12.71 -13.72
CA GLU A 289 -3.60 -14.10 -14.04
C GLU A 289 -3.26 -15.05 -12.89
N ILE A 290 -2.22 -14.75 -12.10
CA ILE A 290 -1.95 -15.44 -10.82
C ILE A 290 -3.06 -15.14 -9.81
N LEU A 291 -3.50 -13.89 -9.66
CA LEU A 291 -4.56 -13.51 -8.73
C LEU A 291 -5.92 -14.15 -9.11
N LYS A 292 -6.28 -14.17 -10.40
CA LYS A 292 -7.44 -14.94 -10.91
C LYS A 292 -7.32 -16.44 -10.61
N SER A 293 -6.15 -17.03 -10.86
CA SER A 293 -5.92 -18.45 -10.67
C SER A 293 -5.88 -18.84 -9.17
N THR A 294 -5.46 -17.92 -8.31
CA THR A 294 -5.56 -18.01 -6.85
C THR A 294 -7.02 -18.03 -6.41
N ARG A 295 -7.83 -17.08 -6.91
CA ARG A 295 -9.28 -17.02 -6.67
C ARG A 295 -9.97 -18.34 -7.04
N VAL A 296 -9.75 -18.85 -8.26
CA VAL A 296 -10.37 -20.09 -8.75
C VAL A 296 -9.99 -21.31 -7.89
N GLN A 297 -8.76 -21.37 -7.38
CA GLN A 297 -8.35 -22.43 -6.46
C GLN A 297 -9.09 -22.33 -5.11
N LEU A 298 -9.20 -21.13 -4.53
CA LEU A 298 -9.87 -20.91 -3.25
C LEU A 298 -11.40 -21.12 -3.35
N GLU A 299 -12.04 -20.65 -4.43
CA GLU A 299 -13.45 -20.94 -4.72
C GLU A 299 -13.70 -22.46 -4.80
N LYS A 300 -12.77 -23.22 -5.39
CA LYS A 300 -12.85 -24.68 -5.44
C LYS A 300 -12.66 -25.32 -4.06
N GLU A 301 -11.62 -24.95 -3.31
CA GLU A 301 -11.35 -25.53 -1.99
C GLU A 301 -12.49 -25.26 -1.00
N LEU A 302 -13.06 -24.05 -0.99
CA LEU A 302 -14.22 -23.68 -0.16
C LEU A 302 -15.51 -24.43 -0.50
N THR A 303 -15.70 -24.86 -1.75
CA THR A 303 -16.99 -25.42 -2.23
C THR A 303 -16.97 -26.92 -2.55
N THR A 304 -15.79 -27.53 -2.67
CA THR A 304 -15.66 -28.97 -3.00
C THR A 304 -15.48 -29.84 -1.74
N GLY A 305 -14.99 -29.27 -0.64
CA GLY A 305 -14.78 -29.98 0.62
C GLY A 305 -15.92 -29.78 1.62
N CYS A 306 -16.19 -30.82 2.42
CA CYS A 306 -16.87 -30.66 3.71
C CYS A 306 -15.88 -30.10 4.73
N ILE A 307 -15.56 -28.82 4.60
CA ILE A 307 -14.75 -28.07 5.56
C ILE A 307 -15.63 -27.55 6.69
N SER A 308 -15.14 -27.62 7.93
CA SER A 308 -15.76 -26.99 9.11
C SER A 308 -15.02 -25.70 9.49
N SER A 309 -13.73 -25.61 9.21
CA SER A 309 -12.98 -24.37 9.36
C SER A 309 -11.88 -24.18 8.30
N VAL A 310 -11.23 -23.01 8.32
CA VAL A 310 -10.23 -22.60 7.33
C VAL A 310 -8.96 -23.48 7.38
N GLN A 311 -8.70 -24.12 8.53
CA GLN A 311 -7.60 -25.06 8.72
C GLN A 311 -7.78 -26.37 7.93
N ASP A 312 -9.01 -26.70 7.51
CA ASP A 312 -9.32 -27.89 6.70
C ASP A 312 -9.01 -27.71 5.21
N LEU A 313 -8.72 -26.48 4.77
CA LEU A 313 -8.40 -26.20 3.36
C LEU A 313 -7.11 -26.94 2.93
N PRO A 314 -7.09 -27.64 1.79
CA PRO A 314 -5.89 -28.29 1.25
C PRO A 314 -4.66 -27.39 1.10
N SER A 315 -4.84 -26.07 0.98
CA SER A 315 -3.75 -25.08 0.97
C SER A 315 -3.33 -24.57 2.35
N PHE A 316 -4.09 -24.79 3.43
CA PHE A 316 -3.73 -24.31 4.77
C PHE A 316 -2.40 -24.91 5.26
N ARG A 317 -2.10 -26.18 4.91
CA ARG A 317 -0.84 -26.88 5.22
C ARG A 317 0.44 -26.20 4.68
N MET A 318 0.32 -25.15 3.87
CA MET A 318 1.45 -24.34 3.39
C MET A 318 1.88 -23.29 4.43
N LEU A 319 0.99 -22.92 5.35
CA LEU A 319 1.29 -22.01 6.46
C LEU A 319 2.14 -22.71 7.52
N LYS A 320 3.38 -22.23 7.65
CA LYS A 320 4.27 -22.45 8.80
C LYS A 320 4.10 -21.27 9.77
N ARG A 321 4.11 -21.51 11.09
CA ARG A 321 4.03 -20.46 12.11
C ARG A 321 5.41 -19.98 12.53
#